data_AF-A0A7Y8GDL9-F1
#
_entry.id   AF-A0A7Y8GDL9-F1
#
_cell.length_a   1.000
_cell.length_b   1.000
_cell.length_c   1.000
_cell.angle_alpha   90.00
_cell.angle_beta   90.00
_cell.angle_gamma   90.00
#
_symmetry.space_group_name_H-M   'P 1'
#
loop_
_entity.id
_entity.type
_entity.pdbx_description
1 polymer ?
#
loop_
_entity_poly.entity_id
_entity_poly.type
_entity_poly.pdbx_seq_one_letter_code
_entity_poly.pdbx_strand_id
1 'polypeptide(L)'
;MRRTIIYYIGLVFFGFLGSPANAQYLTHDQVGAAAVFDMSAAYNKEVADCGTPKRPSFLCSGVFLRGTVYSDAYRFWNYGPASVQATAFSWIRKDAKLRQLANDHRHGYIMRAMFDIPADYLRLDVLCAFPLDAASAFRTDNGCGDSDKTVQIERSCQVADITTAEAWLKDYLDNKKSYHRQCGFDVSPSVAAGAVAFMQFVNTHQLEEVRNQHFATVGYSNNEVRIKSWPQSDGSRVPIWAIFWISQDPVTGAPSEAGKAEAQKDQMALYEDSGHFRPIIRLTLPKTPADDATFFYSPADQAPLDKVMCRRFVDKARWVNRPDSDVKANRWTLEITPTDCGRLSQANQTDKFYAELVANYSNDPQWIAENKGGMRRQLVCVLTNYRTKDVYNLEPFRPDVSQEQAVAAGCNPF
;
A
#
# COMPACT_ATOMS: atom_id res chain seq x y z
N MET A 1 10.22 50.02 48.56
CA MET A 1 9.64 50.34 47.24
C MET A 1 10.45 49.63 46.17
N ARG A 2 10.02 48.42 45.75
CA ARG A 2 10.67 47.64 44.69
C ARG A 2 10.08 48.08 43.35
N ARG A 3 10.94 48.57 42.44
CA ARG A 3 10.60 48.90 41.05
C ARG A 3 10.56 47.62 40.22
N THR A 4 9.42 47.34 39.61
CA THR A 4 9.23 46.25 38.64
C THR A 4 9.76 46.70 37.28
N ILE A 5 10.72 45.97 36.72
CA ILE A 5 11.22 46.14 35.34
C ILE A 5 10.40 45.20 34.45
N ILE A 6 9.70 45.75 33.46
CA ILE A 6 8.98 44.99 32.42
C ILE A 6 9.91 44.86 31.23
N TYR A 7 10.26 43.63 30.85
CA TYR A 7 10.98 43.32 29.62
C TYR A 7 9.98 43.09 28.48
N TYR A 8 10.01 43.94 27.46
CA TYR A 8 9.33 43.69 26.18
C TYR A 8 10.21 42.75 25.34
N ILE A 9 9.76 41.51 25.13
CA ILE A 9 10.35 40.59 24.16
C ILE A 9 9.69 40.90 22.80
N GLY A 10 10.45 41.52 21.90
CA GLY A 10 10.08 41.68 20.50
C GLY A 10 10.20 40.33 19.78
N LEU A 11 9.07 39.74 19.39
CA LEU A 11 9.00 38.58 18.51
C LEU A 11 9.32 39.04 17.07
N VAL A 12 10.54 38.73 16.62
CA VAL A 12 10.92 38.84 15.20
C VAL A 12 10.35 37.62 14.48
N PHE A 13 9.25 37.81 13.74
CA PHE A 13 8.75 36.83 12.78
C PHE A 13 9.70 36.78 11.58
N PHE A 14 10.57 35.77 11.52
CA PHE A 14 11.20 35.37 10.26
C PHE A 14 10.14 34.64 9.43
N GLY A 15 9.49 35.37 8.53
CA GLY A 15 8.69 34.77 7.47
C GLY A 15 9.59 34.04 6.49
N PHE A 16 9.69 32.72 6.63
CA PHE A 16 10.18 31.87 5.56
C PHE A 16 9.12 31.83 4.46
N LEU A 17 9.26 32.70 3.46
CA LEU A 17 8.70 32.49 2.13
C LEU A 17 9.49 31.33 1.49
N GLY A 18 9.18 30.11 1.89
CA GLY A 18 9.62 28.93 1.15
C GLY A 18 8.89 28.93 -0.18
N SER A 19 9.62 29.09 -1.29
CA SER A 19 9.18 28.58 -2.59
C SER A 19 8.68 27.15 -2.38
N PRO A 20 7.60 26.70 -3.03
CA PRO A 20 7.23 25.30 -2.97
C PRO A 20 8.46 24.52 -3.41
N ALA A 21 9.03 23.73 -2.49
CA ALA A 21 10.12 22.84 -2.84
C ALA A 21 9.63 22.04 -4.04
N ASN A 22 10.33 22.13 -5.17
CA ASN A 22 10.10 21.23 -6.28
C ASN A 22 10.28 19.84 -5.69
N ALA A 23 9.17 19.14 -5.43
CA ALA A 23 9.24 17.73 -5.12
C ALA A 23 10.00 17.09 -6.28
N GLN A 24 11.00 16.31 -5.92
CA GLN A 24 11.85 15.62 -6.88
C GLN A 24 11.42 14.16 -6.86
N TYR A 25 11.27 13.57 -8.04
CA TYR A 25 11.06 12.14 -8.18
C TYR A 25 12.04 11.35 -7.31
N LEU A 26 11.51 10.51 -6.41
CA LEU A 26 12.28 9.61 -5.57
C LEU A 26 12.69 8.39 -6.39
N THR A 27 13.96 8.00 -6.30
CA THR A 27 14.42 6.74 -6.91
C THR A 27 13.76 5.54 -6.23
N HIS A 28 13.70 4.40 -6.92
CA HIS A 28 13.19 3.16 -6.34
C HIS A 28 13.90 2.79 -5.03
N ASP A 29 15.22 3.03 -4.93
CA ASP A 29 15.99 2.78 -3.70
C ASP A 29 15.59 3.71 -2.56
N GLN A 30 15.33 4.99 -2.84
CA GLN A 30 14.83 5.94 -1.85
C GLN A 30 13.43 5.56 -1.36
N VAL A 31 12.55 5.14 -2.28
CA VAL A 31 11.21 4.64 -1.94
C VAL A 31 11.31 3.38 -1.07
N GLY A 32 12.19 2.45 -1.41
CA GLY A 32 12.44 1.23 -0.64
C GLY A 32 12.97 1.50 0.78
N ALA A 33 13.95 2.40 0.91
CA ALA A 33 14.49 2.80 2.20
C ALA A 33 13.44 3.49 3.09
N ALA A 34 12.65 4.41 2.52
CA ALA A 34 11.56 5.07 3.23
C ALA A 34 10.47 4.07 3.67
N ALA A 35 10.11 3.11 2.81
CA ALA A 35 9.14 2.08 3.14
C ALA A 35 9.58 1.25 4.35
N VAL A 36 10.86 0.81 4.42
CA VAL A 36 11.39 0.09 5.59
C VAL A 36 11.31 0.94 6.85
N PHE A 37 11.76 2.19 6.79
CA PHE A 37 11.73 3.10 7.95
C PHE A 37 10.31 3.24 8.51
N ASP A 38 9.35 3.55 7.63
CA ASP A 38 7.97 3.76 8.03
C ASP A 38 7.29 2.45 8.49
N MET A 39 7.58 1.31 7.87
CA MET A 39 7.05 -0.01 8.28
C MET A 39 7.59 -0.41 9.65
N SER A 40 8.88 -0.23 9.89
CA SER A 40 9.48 -0.45 11.20
C SER A 40 8.87 0.48 12.25
N ALA A 41 8.61 1.75 11.92
CA ALA A 41 7.92 2.66 12.82
C ALA A 41 6.48 2.20 13.10
N ALA A 42 5.73 1.79 12.08
CA ALA A 42 4.37 1.28 12.24
C ALA A 42 4.32 0.02 13.11
N TYR A 43 5.24 -0.93 12.89
CA TYR A 43 5.34 -2.15 13.69
C TYR A 43 5.65 -1.88 15.16
N ASN A 44 6.52 -0.91 15.46
CA ASN A 44 6.91 -0.57 16.84
C ASN A 44 5.94 0.39 17.56
N LYS A 45 4.94 0.94 16.86
CA LYS A 45 4.04 1.96 17.41
C LYS A 45 2.85 1.33 18.15
N GLU A 46 3.05 1.02 19.42
CA GLU A 46 2.01 0.51 20.31
C GLU A 46 1.07 1.65 20.76
N VAL A 47 -0.09 1.74 20.10
CA VAL A 47 -1.14 2.73 20.42
C VAL A 47 -2.50 2.04 20.53
N ALA A 48 -3.37 2.53 21.42
CA ALA A 48 -4.72 2.01 21.57
C ALA A 48 -5.62 2.37 20.38
N ASP A 49 -5.45 3.56 19.82
CA ASP A 49 -6.23 4.07 18.70
C ASP A 49 -5.45 5.11 17.90
N CYS A 50 -6.05 5.62 16.82
CA CYS A 50 -5.48 6.68 15.99
C CYS A 50 -6.10 8.04 16.29
N GLY A 51 -6.06 8.42 17.58
CA GLY A 51 -6.46 9.72 18.13
C GLY A 51 -7.91 9.79 18.61
N THR A 52 -8.67 8.69 18.51
CA THR A 52 -10.06 8.59 18.98
C THR A 52 -10.51 7.12 19.05
N PRO A 53 -11.39 6.75 19.99
CA PRO A 53 -11.96 5.39 20.09
C PRO A 53 -12.73 4.90 18.85
N LYS A 54 -13.02 5.78 17.88
CA LYS A 54 -13.63 5.43 16.58
C LYS A 54 -12.63 5.04 15.51
N ARG A 55 -11.32 5.23 15.74
CA ARG A 55 -10.27 4.96 14.76
C ARG A 55 -9.35 3.86 15.28
N PRO A 56 -9.60 2.59 14.92
CA PRO A 56 -8.75 1.48 15.33
C PRO A 56 -7.27 1.70 15.02
N SER A 57 -6.41 1.14 15.88
CA SER A 57 -4.97 1.33 15.80
C SER A 57 -4.35 0.84 14.49
N PHE A 58 -4.99 -0.08 13.77
CA PHE A 58 -4.56 -0.52 12.44
C PHE A 58 -4.54 0.59 11.38
N LEU A 59 -5.18 1.75 11.63
CA LEU A 59 -5.19 2.90 10.71
C LEU A 59 -3.89 3.75 10.80
N CYS A 60 -3.03 3.49 11.78
CA CYS A 60 -1.81 4.29 12.01
C CYS A 60 -0.67 3.52 12.68
N SER A 61 -0.81 2.20 12.86
CA SER A 61 0.20 1.29 13.42
C SER A 61 -0.05 -0.14 12.96
N GLY A 62 0.98 -0.99 13.12
CA GLY A 62 1.00 -2.35 12.61
C GLY A 62 0.96 -2.42 11.08
N VAL A 63 1.04 -3.64 10.56
CA VAL A 63 0.97 -3.91 9.12
C VAL A 63 0.08 -5.11 8.82
N PHE A 64 -0.66 -5.04 7.72
CA PHE A 64 -1.43 -6.17 7.21
C PHE A 64 -0.55 -6.99 6.26
N LEU A 65 -0.48 -8.29 6.49
CA LEU A 65 0.27 -9.24 5.68
C LEU A 65 -0.70 -10.20 5.02
N ARG A 66 -0.55 -10.41 3.72
CA ARG A 66 -1.23 -11.49 3.02
C ARG A 66 -0.25 -12.30 2.21
N GLY A 67 -0.18 -13.58 2.54
CA GLY A 67 0.49 -14.58 1.72
C GLY A 67 -0.27 -14.83 0.42
N THR A 68 0.47 -15.07 -0.66
CA THR A 68 -0.09 -15.32 -2.00
C THR A 68 0.55 -16.52 -2.65
N VAL A 69 -0.12 -17.02 -3.70
CA VAL A 69 0.46 -17.99 -4.63
C VAL A 69 0.54 -17.29 -5.98
N TYR A 70 1.74 -17.23 -6.55
CA TYR A 70 1.95 -16.61 -7.85
C TYR A 70 1.07 -17.25 -8.94
N SER A 71 0.58 -16.42 -9.85
CA SER A 71 -0.15 -16.86 -11.04
C SER A 71 0.08 -15.92 -12.21
N ASP A 72 0.25 -16.47 -13.41
CA ASP A 72 0.22 -15.68 -14.65
C ASP A 72 -1.22 -15.35 -15.08
N ALA A 73 -2.21 -16.12 -14.60
CA ALA A 73 -3.62 -15.98 -14.97
C ALA A 73 -4.39 -14.98 -14.07
N TYR A 74 -3.91 -14.76 -12.85
CA TYR A 74 -4.57 -13.91 -11.86
C TYR A 74 -3.57 -12.96 -11.23
N ARG A 75 -4.02 -11.73 -10.95
CA ARG A 75 -3.20 -10.72 -10.28
C ARG A 75 -3.39 -10.80 -8.77
N PHE A 76 -2.29 -10.81 -8.01
CA PHE A 76 -2.32 -11.05 -6.56
C PHE A 76 -3.07 -9.97 -5.75
N TRP A 77 -3.22 -8.77 -6.31
CA TRP A 77 -3.98 -7.66 -5.73
C TRP A 77 -5.48 -7.72 -6.03
N ASN A 78 -5.91 -8.67 -6.86
CA ASN A 78 -7.31 -8.98 -7.10
C ASN A 78 -7.70 -10.22 -6.29
N TYR A 79 -8.90 -10.22 -5.73
CA TYR A 79 -9.38 -11.37 -4.97
C TYR A 79 -9.60 -12.58 -5.88
N GLY A 80 -9.26 -13.77 -5.38
CA GLY A 80 -9.58 -15.03 -6.05
C GLY A 80 -11.04 -15.45 -5.85
N PRO A 81 -11.51 -16.53 -6.50
CA PRO A 81 -12.89 -17.02 -6.40
C PRO A 81 -13.35 -17.31 -4.96
N ALA A 82 -12.44 -17.73 -4.08
CA ALA A 82 -12.71 -17.99 -2.67
C ALA A 82 -12.74 -16.72 -1.79
N SER A 83 -12.53 -15.53 -2.36
CA SER A 83 -12.42 -14.26 -1.62
C SER A 83 -13.27 -13.15 -2.23
N VAL A 84 -14.34 -13.50 -2.96
CA VAL A 84 -15.22 -12.52 -3.63
C VAL A 84 -15.80 -11.49 -2.65
N GLN A 85 -16.18 -11.94 -1.45
CA GLN A 85 -16.80 -11.08 -0.44
C GLN A 85 -15.78 -10.32 0.41
N ALA A 86 -14.75 -11.03 0.88
CA ALA A 86 -13.67 -10.47 1.68
C ALA A 86 -12.41 -11.32 1.56
N THR A 87 -11.30 -10.70 1.91
CA THR A 87 -9.95 -11.23 1.80
C THR A 87 -9.32 -11.31 3.20
N ALA A 88 -8.68 -12.45 3.51
CA ALA A 88 -7.99 -12.67 4.78
C ALA A 88 -6.59 -12.07 4.76
N PHE A 89 -6.24 -11.41 5.86
CA PHE A 89 -4.92 -10.88 6.15
C PHE A 89 -4.53 -11.29 7.57
N SER A 90 -3.25 -11.53 7.79
CA SER A 90 -2.70 -11.42 9.14
C SER A 90 -2.44 -9.94 9.44
N TRP A 91 -2.49 -9.54 10.71
CA TRP A 91 -2.02 -8.23 11.14
C TRP A 91 -0.94 -8.40 12.21
N ILE A 92 0.18 -7.69 12.07
CA ILE A 92 1.27 -7.76 13.03
C ILE A 92 1.65 -6.39 13.56
N ARG A 93 2.02 -6.38 14.84
CA ARG A 93 2.63 -5.26 15.57
C ARG A 93 3.52 -5.84 16.67
N LYS A 94 4.35 -5.01 17.30
CA LYS A 94 5.25 -5.47 18.37
C LYS A 94 4.54 -6.20 19.52
N ASP A 95 3.28 -5.88 19.78
CA ASP A 95 2.42 -6.49 20.79
C ASP A 95 1.40 -7.50 20.20
N ALA A 96 1.51 -7.85 18.91
CA ALA A 96 0.71 -8.88 18.25
C ALA A 96 1.55 -9.61 17.20
N LYS A 97 2.32 -10.59 17.67
CA LYS A 97 3.35 -11.29 16.89
C LYS A 97 2.87 -12.66 16.41
N LEU A 98 3.35 -13.07 15.24
CA LEU A 98 3.14 -14.39 14.63
C LEU A 98 4.47 -14.92 14.11
N ARG A 99 4.71 -16.23 14.18
CA ARG A 99 5.97 -16.82 13.68
C ARG A 99 5.97 -17.15 12.20
N GLN A 100 4.79 -17.25 11.60
CA GLN A 100 4.58 -17.65 10.21
C GLN A 100 3.21 -17.16 9.72
N LEU A 101 2.95 -17.33 8.43
CA LEU A 101 1.65 -17.10 7.82
C LEU A 101 0.91 -18.43 7.63
N ALA A 102 -0.41 -18.36 7.44
CA ALA A 102 -1.22 -19.52 7.05
C ALA A 102 -0.64 -20.22 5.81
N ASN A 103 -0.72 -21.55 5.76
CA ASN A 103 -0.22 -22.39 4.66
C ASN A 103 1.26 -22.19 4.29
N ASP A 104 2.07 -21.65 5.22
CA ASP A 104 3.49 -21.36 5.01
C ASP A 104 3.76 -20.53 3.73
N HIS A 105 2.91 -19.53 3.46
CA HIS A 105 3.17 -18.62 2.36
C HIS A 105 4.51 -17.90 2.57
N ARG A 106 5.42 -18.08 1.62
CA ARG A 106 6.79 -17.52 1.66
C ARG A 106 6.95 -16.18 0.93
N HIS A 107 5.90 -15.70 0.28
CA HIS A 107 5.81 -14.37 -0.32
C HIS A 107 4.39 -13.84 -0.25
N GLY A 108 4.25 -12.55 -0.53
CA GLY A 108 2.96 -11.89 -0.54
C GLY A 108 3.09 -10.39 -0.58
N TYR A 109 2.11 -9.70 -0.01
CA TYR A 109 2.12 -8.24 0.01
C TYR A 109 1.68 -7.67 1.36
N ILE A 110 2.18 -6.46 1.61
CA ILE A 110 1.90 -5.66 2.78
C ILE A 110 0.89 -4.59 2.39
N MET A 111 -0.23 -4.53 3.10
CA MET A 111 -1.19 -3.43 2.97
C MET A 111 -1.04 -2.43 4.11
N ARG A 112 -1.28 -1.16 3.79
CA ARG A 112 -1.39 -0.08 4.78
C ARG A 112 -2.81 0.44 4.79
N ALA A 113 -3.53 0.21 5.88
CA ALA A 113 -4.76 0.97 6.13
C ALA A 113 -4.38 2.34 6.67
N MET A 114 -4.97 3.39 6.11
CA MET A 114 -4.72 4.77 6.52
C MET A 114 -6.06 5.48 6.71
N PHE A 115 -6.18 6.23 7.79
CA PHE A 115 -7.34 7.10 7.98
C PHE A 115 -7.32 8.27 6.98
N ASP A 116 -6.15 8.85 6.75
CA ASP A 116 -5.85 9.95 5.83
C ASP A 116 -5.37 9.43 4.46
N ILE A 117 -6.03 8.38 3.96
CA ILE A 117 -5.70 7.80 2.66
C ILE A 117 -5.94 8.84 1.53
N PRO A 118 -4.97 9.06 0.62
CA PRO A 118 -5.18 9.93 -0.53
C PRO A 118 -6.37 9.45 -1.38
N ALA A 119 -7.12 10.38 -1.96
CA ALA A 119 -8.41 10.10 -2.62
C ALA A 119 -8.31 9.18 -3.86
N ASP A 120 -7.13 9.09 -4.45
CA ASP A 120 -6.79 8.18 -5.54
C ASP A 120 -6.66 6.72 -5.08
N TYR A 121 -6.41 6.45 -3.80
CA TYR A 121 -6.35 5.10 -3.26
C TYR A 121 -7.71 4.61 -2.72
N LEU A 122 -7.89 3.29 -2.75
CA LEU A 122 -9.05 2.61 -2.17
C LEU A 122 -8.94 2.62 -0.65
N ARG A 123 -9.98 3.10 0.02
CA ARG A 123 -10.14 2.94 1.47
C ARG A 123 -10.47 1.49 1.78
N LEU A 124 -9.65 0.84 2.62
CA LEU A 124 -9.91 -0.52 3.09
C LEU A 124 -11.01 -0.51 4.16
N ASP A 125 -12.00 -1.37 3.99
CA ASP A 125 -13.01 -1.66 5.01
C ASP A 125 -12.60 -2.93 5.76
N VAL A 126 -11.94 -2.75 6.91
CA VAL A 126 -11.63 -3.85 7.83
C VAL A 126 -12.92 -4.21 8.57
N LEU A 127 -13.33 -5.48 8.51
CA LEU A 127 -14.64 -5.94 8.97
C LEU A 127 -14.58 -6.56 10.36
N CYS A 128 -13.69 -7.52 10.55
CA CYS A 128 -13.53 -8.22 11.83
C CYS A 128 -12.10 -8.73 12.01
N ALA A 129 -11.72 -8.98 13.26
CA ALA A 129 -10.41 -9.50 13.63
C ALA A 129 -10.54 -10.69 14.60
N PHE A 130 -9.91 -11.80 14.25
CA PHE A 130 -9.86 -13.04 15.01
C PHE A 130 -8.44 -13.28 15.54
N PRO A 131 -8.25 -13.51 16.85
CA PRO A 131 -6.92 -13.75 17.43
C PRO A 131 -6.15 -14.92 16.83
N LEU A 132 -6.87 -15.90 16.29
CA LEU A 132 -6.36 -17.12 15.66
C LEU A 132 -7.00 -17.30 14.27
N ASP A 133 -6.60 -18.33 13.52
CA ASP A 133 -7.25 -18.76 12.28
C ASP A 133 -8.75 -18.96 12.52
N ALA A 134 -9.59 -18.28 11.75
CA ALA A 134 -11.05 -18.34 11.90
C ALA A 134 -11.69 -19.33 10.92
N ALA A 135 -10.90 -19.94 10.02
CA ALA A 135 -11.38 -20.73 8.90
C ALA A 135 -12.48 -20.00 8.12
N SER A 136 -12.26 -18.72 7.82
CA SER A 136 -13.29 -17.79 7.34
C SER A 136 -13.98 -18.19 6.03
N ALA A 137 -13.39 -19.10 5.26
CA ALA A 137 -14.03 -19.71 4.08
C ALA A 137 -15.32 -20.46 4.41
N PHE A 138 -15.49 -20.87 5.67
CA PHE A 138 -16.66 -21.60 6.18
C PHE A 138 -17.58 -20.72 7.02
N ARG A 139 -17.45 -19.40 6.93
CA ARG A 139 -18.21 -18.44 7.73
C ARG A 139 -19.10 -17.55 6.86
N THR A 140 -20.28 -17.24 7.39
CA THR A 140 -21.19 -16.24 6.81
C THR A 140 -20.68 -14.81 7.04
N ASP A 141 -21.41 -13.82 6.53
CA ASP A 141 -21.13 -12.39 6.71
C ASP A 141 -19.67 -12.01 6.37
N ASN A 142 -19.27 -12.25 5.12
CA ASN A 142 -17.92 -11.96 4.63
C ASN A 142 -16.79 -12.68 5.43
N GLY A 143 -17.13 -13.76 6.12
CA GLY A 143 -16.20 -14.52 6.96
C GLY A 143 -16.15 -14.07 8.42
N CYS A 144 -17.03 -13.16 8.84
CA CYS A 144 -17.09 -12.62 10.21
C CYS A 144 -18.18 -13.24 11.08
N GLY A 145 -19.12 -13.97 10.48
CA GLY A 145 -20.29 -14.51 11.15
C GLY A 145 -20.19 -15.99 11.51
N ASP A 146 -21.36 -16.62 11.51
CA ASP A 146 -21.61 -18.02 11.86
C ASP A 146 -20.83 -19.01 10.98
N SER A 147 -20.33 -20.11 11.56
CA SER A 147 -19.60 -21.14 10.83
C SER A 147 -20.49 -22.31 10.42
N ASP A 148 -20.41 -22.74 9.15
CA ASP A 148 -21.13 -23.94 8.67
C ASP A 148 -20.53 -25.27 9.18
N LYS A 149 -19.46 -25.21 9.99
CA LYS A 149 -18.77 -26.36 10.58
C LYS A 149 -19.20 -26.66 12.02
N THR A 150 -20.13 -25.88 12.55
CA THR A 150 -20.60 -25.97 13.94
C THR A 150 -22.12 -26.15 13.95
N VAL A 151 -22.66 -26.64 15.08
CA VAL A 151 -24.11 -26.75 15.28
C VAL A 151 -24.65 -25.52 16.01
N GLN A 152 -23.80 -24.84 16.76
CA GLN A 152 -24.11 -23.59 17.45
C GLN A 152 -23.99 -22.43 16.48
N ILE A 153 -24.74 -21.35 16.74
CA ILE A 153 -24.64 -20.13 15.94
C ILE A 153 -23.58 -19.23 16.55
N GLU A 154 -22.48 -19.00 15.83
CA GLU A 154 -21.48 -18.01 16.24
C GLU A 154 -21.93 -16.58 15.89
N ARG A 155 -21.56 -15.63 16.76
CA ARG A 155 -21.81 -14.20 16.58
C ARG A 155 -20.51 -13.43 16.78
N SER A 156 -20.50 -12.14 16.42
CA SER A 156 -19.39 -11.27 16.80
C SER A 156 -19.24 -11.23 18.33
N CYS A 157 -18.02 -11.01 18.81
CA CYS A 157 -17.73 -11.04 20.24
C CYS A 157 -18.60 -10.05 21.02
N GLN A 158 -18.83 -8.87 20.46
CA GLN A 158 -19.66 -7.84 21.10
C GLN A 158 -21.13 -8.25 21.24
N VAL A 159 -21.69 -9.00 20.28
CA VAL A 159 -23.07 -9.50 20.36
C VAL A 159 -23.18 -10.68 21.33
N ALA A 160 -22.08 -11.38 21.59
CA ALA A 160 -21.98 -12.44 22.58
C ALA A 160 -21.58 -11.94 23.99
N ASP A 161 -21.58 -10.62 24.22
CA ASP A 161 -21.11 -9.97 25.45
C ASP A 161 -19.64 -10.28 25.84
N ILE A 162 -18.85 -10.71 24.86
CA ILE A 162 -17.40 -10.95 24.99
C ILE A 162 -16.68 -9.67 24.56
N THR A 163 -16.29 -8.85 25.54
CA THR A 163 -15.72 -7.51 25.29
C THR A 163 -14.31 -7.32 25.83
N THR A 164 -13.68 -8.38 26.35
CA THR A 164 -12.28 -8.37 26.79
C THR A 164 -11.50 -9.56 26.24
N ALA A 165 -10.18 -9.44 26.17
CA ALA A 165 -9.30 -10.53 25.77
C ALA A 165 -9.42 -11.76 26.69
N GLU A 166 -9.58 -11.55 27.99
CA GLU A 166 -9.74 -12.63 28.99
C GLU A 166 -11.08 -13.35 28.83
N ALA A 167 -12.16 -12.60 28.56
CA ALA A 167 -13.47 -13.18 28.27
C ALA A 167 -13.43 -14.01 26.99
N TRP A 168 -12.73 -13.51 25.96
CA TRP A 168 -12.51 -14.25 24.71
C TRP A 168 -11.74 -15.55 24.96
N LEU A 169 -10.66 -15.50 25.75
CA LEU A 169 -9.89 -16.70 26.08
C LEU A 169 -10.75 -17.71 26.85
N LYS A 170 -11.54 -17.25 27.82
CA LYS A 170 -12.45 -18.11 28.58
C LYS A 170 -13.42 -18.85 27.64
N ASP A 171 -14.07 -18.12 26.74
CA ASP A 171 -15.00 -18.72 25.76
C ASP A 171 -14.27 -19.70 24.82
N TYR A 172 -13.10 -19.34 24.30
CA TYR A 172 -12.29 -20.22 23.46
C TYR A 172 -11.94 -21.55 24.16
N LEU A 173 -11.59 -21.50 25.44
CA LEU A 173 -11.30 -22.68 26.25
C LEU A 173 -12.56 -23.51 26.54
N ASP A 174 -13.68 -22.86 26.88
CA ASP A 174 -14.98 -23.53 27.07
C ASP A 174 -15.41 -24.26 25.78
N ASN A 175 -15.11 -23.64 24.63
CA ASN A 175 -15.34 -24.16 23.28
C ASN A 175 -14.25 -25.12 22.79
N LYS A 176 -13.46 -25.69 23.72
CA LYS A 176 -12.45 -26.73 23.47
C LYS A 176 -11.41 -26.33 22.43
N LYS A 177 -11.03 -25.05 22.44
CA LYS A 177 -10.02 -24.47 21.54
C LYS A 177 -10.41 -24.57 20.05
N SER A 178 -11.70 -24.61 19.74
CA SER A 178 -12.18 -24.73 18.35
C SER A 178 -12.02 -23.42 17.58
N TYR A 179 -11.32 -23.47 16.45
CA TYR A 179 -11.16 -22.34 15.53
C TYR A 179 -12.49 -21.89 14.89
N HIS A 180 -13.44 -22.81 14.75
CA HIS A 180 -14.77 -22.53 14.20
C HIS A 180 -15.71 -21.88 15.21
N ARG A 181 -15.50 -22.09 16.53
CA ARG A 181 -16.38 -21.61 17.59
C ARG A 181 -15.92 -20.33 18.27
N GLN A 182 -14.71 -19.85 17.97
CA GLN A 182 -14.26 -18.54 18.46
C GLN A 182 -15.12 -17.43 17.82
N CYS A 183 -15.43 -16.39 18.61
CA CYS A 183 -15.99 -15.16 18.07
C CYS A 183 -14.86 -14.27 17.48
N GLY A 184 -15.23 -13.41 16.53
CA GLY A 184 -14.38 -12.35 16.01
C GLY A 184 -14.80 -10.98 16.54
N PHE A 185 -13.84 -10.09 16.76
CA PHE A 185 -14.12 -8.71 17.15
C PHE A 185 -14.60 -7.93 15.91
N ASP A 186 -15.83 -7.42 15.94
CA ASP A 186 -16.36 -6.58 14.87
C ASP A 186 -15.71 -5.18 14.93
N VAL A 187 -15.02 -4.82 13.86
CA VAL A 187 -14.30 -3.55 13.71
C VAL A 187 -14.73 -2.81 12.45
N SER A 188 -15.90 -3.21 11.91
CA SER A 188 -16.46 -2.61 10.71
C SER A 188 -16.63 -1.09 10.89
N PRO A 189 -16.54 -0.30 9.80
CA PRO A 189 -16.63 1.17 9.89
C PRO A 189 -17.89 1.70 10.59
N SER A 190 -18.97 0.91 10.64
CA SER A 190 -20.21 1.23 11.35
C SER A 190 -20.12 1.12 12.88
N VAL A 191 -19.12 0.42 13.42
CA VAL A 191 -18.99 0.18 14.87
C VAL A 191 -18.32 1.37 15.55
N ALA A 192 -19.08 2.10 16.37
CA ALA A 192 -18.60 3.30 17.06
C ALA A 192 -17.42 3.05 18.03
N ALA A 193 -17.32 1.84 18.60
CA ALA A 193 -16.24 1.44 19.51
C ALA A 193 -15.25 0.47 18.85
N GLY A 194 -15.10 0.52 17.52
CA GLY A 194 -14.25 -0.40 16.76
C GLY A 194 -12.80 -0.40 17.23
N ALA A 195 -12.27 0.74 17.73
CA ALA A 195 -10.89 0.77 18.24
C ALA A 195 -10.75 -0.02 19.55
N VAL A 196 -11.74 0.09 20.45
CA VAL A 196 -11.76 -0.66 21.71
C VAL A 196 -11.83 -2.15 21.42
N ALA A 197 -12.70 -2.57 20.50
CA ALA A 197 -12.82 -3.97 20.09
C ALA A 197 -11.53 -4.51 19.44
N PHE A 198 -10.94 -3.74 18.52
CA PHE A 198 -9.69 -4.13 17.89
C PHE A 198 -8.54 -4.26 18.90
N MET A 199 -8.50 -3.41 19.92
CA MET A 199 -7.50 -3.54 20.98
C MET A 199 -7.65 -4.81 21.81
N GLN A 200 -8.85 -5.37 21.94
CA GLN A 200 -9.00 -6.68 22.58
C GLN A 200 -8.42 -7.81 21.74
N PHE A 201 -8.57 -7.74 20.41
CA PHE A 201 -7.82 -8.60 19.50
C PHE A 201 -6.30 -8.46 19.70
N VAL A 202 -5.76 -7.25 19.84
CA VAL A 202 -4.33 -7.08 20.15
C VAL A 202 -3.98 -7.71 21.50
N ASN A 203 -4.74 -7.39 22.55
CA ASN A 203 -4.50 -7.87 23.91
C ASN A 203 -4.53 -9.41 24.03
N THR A 204 -5.34 -10.11 23.23
CA THR A 204 -5.32 -11.58 23.23
C THR A 204 -3.95 -12.16 22.88
N HIS A 205 -3.12 -11.47 22.08
CA HIS A 205 -1.77 -11.92 21.75
C HIS A 205 -0.78 -11.83 22.93
N GLN A 206 -1.19 -11.22 24.04
CA GLN A 206 -0.43 -11.22 25.30
C GLN A 206 -0.75 -12.43 26.18
N LEU A 207 -1.84 -13.13 25.91
CA LEU A 207 -2.27 -14.29 26.68
C LEU A 207 -1.45 -15.53 26.29
N GLU A 208 -1.02 -16.29 27.30
CA GLU A 208 -0.12 -17.44 27.12
C GLU A 208 -0.70 -18.47 26.14
N GLU A 209 -1.99 -18.80 26.26
CA GLU A 209 -2.65 -19.77 25.38
C GLU A 209 -2.59 -19.34 23.91
N VAL A 210 -2.84 -18.06 23.61
CA VAL A 210 -2.79 -17.53 22.23
C VAL A 210 -1.35 -17.47 21.73
N ARG A 211 -0.40 -17.08 22.58
CA ARG A 211 1.03 -17.15 22.24
C ARG A 211 1.47 -18.57 21.93
N ASN A 212 0.95 -19.56 22.65
CA ASN A 212 1.27 -20.96 22.38
C ASN A 212 0.74 -21.41 21.02
N GLN A 213 -0.46 -20.98 20.60
CA GLN A 213 -0.97 -21.24 19.24
C GLN A 213 -0.05 -20.67 18.16
N HIS A 214 0.53 -19.48 18.41
CA HIS A 214 1.40 -18.83 17.44
C HIS A 214 2.85 -19.30 17.47
N PHE A 215 3.34 -19.84 18.58
CA PHE A 215 4.78 -20.10 18.75
C PHE A 215 5.13 -21.55 19.08
N ALA A 216 4.24 -22.34 19.69
CA ALA A 216 4.58 -23.68 20.17
C ALA A 216 4.69 -24.70 19.03
N THR A 217 3.81 -24.62 18.02
CA THR A 217 3.76 -25.58 16.92
C THR A 217 3.94 -24.89 15.57
N VAL A 218 4.95 -25.32 14.82
CA VAL A 218 5.14 -24.88 13.43
C VAL A 218 3.96 -25.37 12.59
N GLY A 219 3.48 -24.55 11.66
CA GLY A 219 2.33 -24.86 10.81
C GLY A 219 1.01 -24.25 11.28
N TYR A 220 0.90 -23.81 12.55
CA TYR A 220 -0.39 -23.40 13.14
C TYR A 220 -0.49 -21.92 13.54
N SER A 221 0.50 -21.08 13.22
CA SER A 221 0.42 -19.64 13.52
C SER A 221 -0.28 -18.88 12.41
N ASN A 222 -1.41 -18.28 12.76
CA ASN A 222 -2.13 -17.32 11.93
C ASN A 222 -3.12 -16.58 12.82
N ASN A 223 -3.10 -15.25 12.81
CA ASN A 223 -4.30 -14.48 13.17
C ASN A 223 -5.02 -14.10 11.89
N GLU A 224 -6.32 -13.79 11.99
CA GLU A 224 -7.13 -13.56 10.80
C GLU A 224 -7.95 -12.27 10.90
N VAL A 225 -7.60 -11.30 10.07
CA VAL A 225 -8.36 -10.06 9.87
C VAL A 225 -9.02 -10.11 8.51
N ARG A 226 -10.33 -9.84 8.48
CA ARG A 226 -11.14 -9.82 7.26
C ARG A 226 -11.24 -8.41 6.74
N ILE A 227 -10.79 -8.20 5.50
CA ILE A 227 -10.93 -6.93 4.79
C ILE A 227 -11.91 -7.15 3.64
N LYS A 228 -12.92 -6.28 3.53
CA LYS A 228 -13.89 -6.34 2.42
C LYS A 228 -13.17 -6.30 1.08
N SER A 229 -13.56 -7.17 0.18
CA SER A 229 -12.97 -7.19 -1.15
C SER A 229 -13.35 -5.94 -1.94
N TRP A 230 -12.39 -5.42 -2.70
CA TRP A 230 -12.50 -4.20 -3.50
C TRP A 230 -12.65 -4.54 -4.98
N PRO A 231 -13.16 -3.62 -5.83
CA PRO A 231 -13.28 -3.86 -7.26
C PRO A 231 -11.96 -4.33 -7.89
N GLN A 232 -12.02 -5.36 -8.72
CA GLN A 232 -10.84 -5.81 -9.47
C GLN A 232 -10.36 -4.68 -10.39
N SER A 233 -9.05 -4.48 -10.46
CA SER A 233 -8.44 -3.35 -11.17
C SER A 233 -7.02 -3.64 -11.65
N ASP A 234 -6.37 -2.63 -12.24
CA ASP A 234 -4.96 -2.60 -12.62
C ASP A 234 -3.99 -2.50 -11.41
N GLY A 235 -4.52 -2.42 -10.19
CA GLY A 235 -3.73 -2.34 -8.96
C GLY A 235 -3.28 -0.92 -8.59
N SER A 236 -3.47 0.08 -9.48
CA SER A 236 -2.98 1.45 -9.26
C SER A 236 -3.57 2.13 -8.02
N ARG A 237 -4.82 1.77 -7.69
CA ARG A 237 -5.54 2.34 -6.55
C ARG A 237 -5.51 1.45 -5.30
N VAL A 238 -4.95 0.25 -5.38
CA VAL A 238 -4.91 -0.66 -4.22
C VAL A 238 -3.79 -0.18 -3.30
N PRO A 239 -4.04 0.01 -1.98
CA PRO A 239 -3.04 0.54 -1.04
C PRO A 239 -2.02 -0.54 -0.60
N ILE A 240 -1.41 -1.18 -1.58
CA ILE A 240 -0.24 -2.03 -1.40
C ILE A 240 0.91 -1.12 -1.03
N TRP A 241 1.52 -1.38 0.12
CA TRP A 241 2.67 -0.66 0.61
C TRP A 241 3.97 -1.27 0.07
N ALA A 242 4.07 -2.59 0.08
CA ALA A 242 5.19 -3.35 -0.47
C ALA A 242 4.77 -4.77 -0.84
N ILE A 243 5.62 -5.43 -1.61
CA ILE A 243 5.62 -6.88 -1.78
C ILE A 243 6.66 -7.44 -0.79
N PHE A 244 6.49 -8.66 -0.29
CA PHE A 244 7.47 -9.27 0.60
C PHE A 244 7.80 -10.70 0.20
N TRP A 245 8.97 -11.16 0.68
CA TRP A 245 9.31 -12.57 0.81
C TRP A 245 9.88 -12.84 2.20
N ILE A 246 9.76 -14.07 2.68
CA ILE A 246 10.19 -14.46 4.04
C ILE A 246 11.61 -15.04 4.00
N SER A 247 12.55 -14.37 4.65
CA SER A 247 13.99 -14.68 4.55
C SER A 247 14.51 -15.83 5.37
N GLN A 248 13.62 -16.55 6.03
CA GLN A 248 13.99 -17.68 6.85
C GLN A 248 12.97 -18.80 6.69
N ASP A 249 13.45 -20.01 6.85
CA ASP A 249 12.60 -21.17 7.02
C ASP A 249 11.90 -21.10 8.40
N PRO A 250 10.57 -21.23 8.48
CA PRO A 250 9.84 -21.06 9.75
C PRO A 250 10.04 -22.22 10.73
N VAL A 251 10.52 -23.38 10.26
CA VAL A 251 10.77 -24.58 11.07
C VAL A 251 12.17 -24.50 11.68
N THR A 252 13.20 -24.39 10.83
CA THR A 252 14.62 -24.46 11.20
C THR A 252 15.18 -23.10 11.57
N GLY A 253 14.57 -22.02 11.08
CA GLY A 253 15.09 -20.67 11.23
C GLY A 253 16.34 -20.37 10.41
N ALA A 254 16.76 -21.26 9.51
CA ALA A 254 17.86 -21.04 8.60
C ALA A 254 17.50 -19.99 7.54
N PRO A 255 18.46 -19.20 7.02
CA PRO A 255 18.24 -18.33 5.89
C PRO A 255 17.66 -19.11 4.70
N SER A 256 16.66 -18.54 4.02
CA SER A 256 15.97 -19.18 2.90
C SER A 256 15.43 -18.13 1.95
N GLU A 257 15.70 -18.27 0.66
CA GLU A 257 15.16 -17.38 -0.40
C GLU A 257 13.87 -17.90 -1.04
N ALA A 258 13.21 -18.89 -0.42
CA ALA A 258 11.92 -19.36 -0.90
C ALA A 258 10.91 -18.19 -0.95
N GLY A 259 10.23 -18.03 -2.08
CA GLY A 259 9.29 -16.92 -2.33
C GLY A 259 9.92 -15.67 -2.95
N LYS A 260 11.25 -15.53 -3.00
CA LYS A 260 11.90 -14.34 -3.59
C LYS A 260 11.61 -14.22 -5.09
N ALA A 261 11.70 -15.34 -5.82
CA ALA A 261 11.42 -15.34 -7.26
C ALA A 261 9.95 -15.00 -7.56
N GLU A 262 9.02 -15.52 -6.74
CA GLU A 262 7.59 -15.22 -6.86
C GLU A 262 7.29 -13.75 -6.52
N ALA A 263 7.90 -13.20 -5.47
CA ALA A 263 7.80 -11.78 -5.14
C ALA A 263 8.30 -10.87 -6.27
N GLN A 264 9.38 -11.28 -6.97
CA GLN A 264 9.87 -10.55 -8.15
C GLN A 264 8.87 -10.57 -9.30
N LYS A 265 8.23 -11.71 -9.57
CA LYS A 265 7.20 -11.80 -10.61
C LYS A 265 5.96 -10.97 -10.25
N ASP A 266 5.54 -10.99 -8.98
CA ASP A 266 4.46 -10.13 -8.48
C ASP A 266 4.80 -8.64 -8.65
N GLN A 267 6.04 -8.24 -8.34
CA GLN A 267 6.48 -6.85 -8.53
C GLN A 267 6.46 -6.44 -9.99
N MET A 268 6.93 -7.30 -10.90
CA MET A 268 6.85 -7.04 -12.34
C MET A 268 5.41 -6.91 -12.81
N ALA A 269 4.51 -7.81 -12.39
CA ALA A 269 3.10 -7.78 -12.78
C ALA A 269 2.40 -6.50 -12.30
N LEU A 270 2.63 -6.09 -11.04
CA LEU A 270 2.05 -4.86 -10.50
C LEU A 270 2.62 -3.63 -11.21
N TYR A 271 3.93 -3.59 -11.46
CA TYR A 271 4.58 -2.48 -12.17
C TYR A 271 4.11 -2.37 -13.62
N GLU A 272 3.91 -3.51 -14.30
CA GLU A 272 3.37 -3.57 -15.66
C GLU A 272 1.97 -2.94 -15.74
N ASP A 273 1.06 -3.39 -14.87
CA ASP A 273 -0.37 -3.01 -14.95
C ASP A 273 -0.64 -1.64 -14.32
N SER A 274 -0.07 -1.36 -13.13
CA SER A 274 -0.34 -0.12 -12.40
C SER A 274 0.59 1.04 -12.79
N GLY A 275 1.74 0.74 -13.38
CA GLY A 275 2.81 1.71 -13.62
C GLY A 275 3.53 2.18 -12.35
N HIS A 276 3.13 1.77 -11.15
CA HIS A 276 3.72 2.23 -9.90
C HIS A 276 4.72 1.23 -9.32
N PHE A 277 5.84 1.74 -8.82
CA PHE A 277 6.82 0.97 -8.09
C PHE A 277 6.30 0.67 -6.68
N ARG A 278 6.40 -0.60 -6.28
CA ARG A 278 6.26 -1.05 -4.89
C ARG A 278 7.50 -1.86 -4.54
N PRO A 279 8.23 -1.52 -3.48
CA PRO A 279 9.45 -2.23 -3.15
C PRO A 279 9.15 -3.67 -2.74
N ILE A 280 10.08 -4.57 -3.04
CA ILE A 280 10.15 -5.87 -2.39
C ILE A 280 10.91 -5.70 -1.08
N ILE A 281 10.27 -6.10 0.02
CA ILE A 281 10.81 -6.07 1.37
C ILE A 281 11.09 -7.50 1.82
N ARG A 282 12.33 -7.74 2.20
CA ARG A 282 12.73 -8.98 2.87
C ARG A 282 12.19 -8.93 4.31
N LEU A 283 11.23 -9.79 4.60
CA LEU A 283 10.55 -9.88 5.89
C LEU A 283 11.13 -11.05 6.72
N THR A 284 11.52 -10.77 7.95
CA THR A 284 11.79 -11.81 8.95
C THR A 284 10.71 -11.77 10.01
N LEU A 285 10.01 -12.90 10.22
CA LEU A 285 9.04 -13.05 11.30
C LEU A 285 9.72 -13.55 12.59
N PRO A 286 9.19 -13.24 13.78
CA PRO A 286 9.78 -13.69 15.04
C PRO A 286 9.71 -15.21 15.20
N LYS A 287 10.76 -15.86 15.71
CA LYS A 287 10.74 -17.32 15.97
C LYS A 287 10.20 -17.65 17.35
N THR A 288 10.45 -16.76 18.29
CA THR A 288 9.97 -16.82 19.67
C THR A 288 9.22 -15.52 19.99
N PRO A 289 8.38 -15.49 21.04
CA PRO A 289 7.72 -14.26 21.45
C PRO A 289 8.67 -13.11 21.83
N ALA A 290 9.91 -13.41 22.18
CA ALA A 290 10.93 -12.41 22.52
C ALA A 290 11.53 -11.73 21.29
N ASP A 291 11.48 -12.37 20.12
CA ASP A 291 11.99 -11.81 18.87
C ASP A 291 10.99 -10.81 18.28
N ASP A 292 11.48 -9.88 17.46
CA ASP A 292 10.66 -8.91 16.73
C ASP A 292 10.68 -9.21 15.22
N ALA A 293 9.61 -8.82 14.51
CA ALA A 293 9.63 -8.83 13.06
C ALA A 293 10.57 -7.75 12.52
N THR A 294 11.29 -8.04 11.44
CA THR A 294 12.19 -7.06 10.80
C THR A 294 11.91 -6.93 9.31
N PHE A 295 12.09 -5.72 8.82
CA PHE A 295 11.88 -5.31 7.43
C PHE A 295 13.22 -4.87 6.86
N PHE A 296 13.56 -5.36 5.67
CA PHE A 296 14.82 -4.98 5.03
C PHE A 296 14.61 -4.76 3.53
N TYR A 297 15.17 -3.67 3.01
CA TYR A 297 15.19 -3.36 1.60
C TYR A 297 16.58 -3.67 1.03
N SER A 298 16.59 -4.33 -0.13
CA SER A 298 17.80 -4.58 -0.92
C SER A 298 17.49 -4.33 -2.39
N PRO A 299 18.33 -3.55 -3.10
CA PRO A 299 18.25 -3.46 -4.56
C PRO A 299 18.34 -4.84 -5.23
N ALA A 300 19.11 -5.76 -4.65
CA ALA A 300 19.30 -7.12 -5.18
C ALA A 300 18.08 -8.05 -4.99
N ASP A 301 17.09 -7.63 -4.20
CA ASP A 301 15.83 -8.35 -4.06
C ASP A 301 14.79 -7.88 -5.09
N GLN A 302 14.97 -6.69 -5.67
CA GLN A 302 14.03 -6.12 -6.64
C GLN A 302 14.07 -6.89 -7.97
N ALA A 303 12.95 -6.88 -8.67
CA ALA A 303 12.82 -7.45 -10.01
C ALA A 303 13.51 -6.56 -11.06
N PRO A 304 13.90 -7.11 -12.23
CA PRO A 304 14.48 -6.35 -13.33
C PRO A 304 13.40 -5.53 -14.06
N LEU A 305 12.98 -4.41 -13.45
CA LEU A 305 11.90 -3.56 -13.95
C LEU A 305 12.23 -2.81 -15.24
N ASP A 306 13.51 -2.71 -15.60
CA ASP A 306 13.98 -2.18 -16.88
C ASP A 306 13.51 -3.01 -18.09
N LYS A 307 13.08 -4.26 -17.84
CA LYS A 307 12.56 -5.19 -18.86
C LYS A 307 11.03 -5.18 -18.95
N VAL A 308 10.34 -4.50 -18.03
CA VAL A 308 8.88 -4.51 -17.99
C VAL A 308 8.32 -3.58 -19.06
N MET A 309 7.32 -4.07 -19.81
CA MET A 309 6.60 -3.27 -20.77
C MET A 309 5.35 -2.65 -20.14
N CYS A 310 5.43 -1.38 -19.74
CA CYS A 310 4.30 -0.67 -19.11
C CYS A 310 2.99 -0.76 -19.91
N ARG A 311 1.87 -0.92 -19.20
CA ARG A 311 0.50 -0.74 -19.71
C ARG A 311 -0.11 0.61 -19.33
N ARG A 312 0.47 1.26 -18.30
CA ARG A 312 0.06 2.58 -17.83
C ARG A 312 1.27 3.50 -17.68
N PHE A 313 1.24 4.62 -18.37
CA PHE A 313 2.33 5.60 -18.45
C PHE A 313 1.99 6.90 -17.73
N VAL A 314 0.70 7.27 -17.62
CA VAL A 314 0.26 8.51 -16.97
C VAL A 314 -0.47 8.21 -15.66
N ASP A 315 0.00 8.80 -14.58
CA ASP A 315 -0.70 8.74 -13.30
C ASP A 315 -1.89 9.71 -13.32
N LYS A 316 -1.61 10.99 -13.60
CA LYS A 316 -2.59 12.09 -13.64
C LYS A 316 -2.31 13.02 -14.80
N ALA A 317 -3.35 13.60 -15.38
CA ALA A 317 -3.20 14.69 -16.32
C ALA A 317 -4.33 15.71 -16.18
N ARG A 318 -4.05 16.96 -16.53
CA ARG A 318 -5.03 18.03 -16.59
C ARG A 318 -4.64 19.09 -17.61
N TRP A 319 -5.64 19.71 -18.23
CA TRP A 319 -5.43 20.92 -19.01
C TRP A 319 -5.29 22.12 -18.10
N VAL A 320 -4.23 22.88 -18.29
CA VAL A 320 -3.98 24.13 -17.57
C VAL A 320 -3.74 25.25 -18.57
N ASN A 321 -4.35 26.40 -18.31
CA ASN A 321 -4.06 27.62 -19.06
C ASN A 321 -2.98 28.39 -18.30
N ARG A 322 -1.78 28.46 -18.87
CA ARG A 322 -0.59 28.99 -18.18
C ARG A 322 0.21 29.92 -19.09
N PRO A 323 0.95 30.89 -18.52
CA PRO A 323 1.83 31.74 -19.29
C PRO A 323 2.96 30.91 -19.92
N ASP A 324 3.20 31.16 -21.20
CA ASP A 324 4.30 30.59 -21.95
C ASP A 324 5.29 31.72 -22.32
N SER A 325 6.55 31.54 -21.94
CA SER A 325 7.59 32.55 -22.12
C SER A 325 8.00 32.75 -23.58
N ASP A 326 7.86 31.73 -24.42
CA ASP A 326 8.33 31.76 -25.81
C ASP A 326 7.35 32.54 -26.69
N VAL A 327 6.04 32.39 -26.43
CA VAL A 327 4.98 33.13 -27.13
C VAL A 327 4.50 34.37 -26.41
N LYS A 328 4.99 34.63 -25.18
CA LYS A 328 4.58 35.77 -24.32
C LYS A 328 3.07 35.88 -24.15
N ALA A 329 2.40 34.74 -24.06
CA ALA A 329 0.96 34.65 -23.95
C ALA A 329 0.57 33.43 -23.12
N ASN A 330 -0.67 33.44 -22.64
CA ASN A 330 -1.27 32.28 -22.03
C ASN A 330 -1.60 31.23 -23.11
N ARG A 331 -1.27 29.98 -22.84
CA ARG A 331 -1.51 28.83 -23.71
C ARG A 331 -2.06 27.66 -22.91
N TRP A 332 -2.86 26.86 -23.59
CA TRP A 332 -3.32 25.59 -23.03
C TRP A 332 -2.20 24.56 -23.11
N THR A 333 -1.91 23.95 -21.97
CA THR A 333 -0.88 22.94 -21.79
C THR A 333 -1.52 21.69 -21.19
N LEU A 334 -1.20 20.52 -21.74
CA LEU A 334 -1.50 19.26 -21.09
C LEU A 334 -0.40 19.00 -20.05
N GLU A 335 -0.75 19.23 -18.79
CA GLU A 335 0.11 18.96 -17.64
C GLU A 335 -0.06 17.50 -17.23
N ILE A 336 1.00 16.68 -17.34
CA ILE A 336 0.97 15.24 -17.00
C ILE A 336 1.94 14.91 -15.88
N THR A 337 1.50 14.05 -14.96
CA THR A 337 2.35 13.33 -14.01
C THR A 337 2.50 11.91 -14.52
N PRO A 338 3.69 11.47 -14.99
CA PRO A 338 3.89 10.09 -15.41
C PRO A 338 3.89 9.14 -14.20
N THR A 339 3.51 7.89 -14.43
CA THR A 339 3.75 6.79 -13.48
C THR A 339 5.26 6.52 -13.36
N ASP A 340 5.69 5.71 -12.40
CA ASP A 340 7.11 5.32 -12.25
C ASP A 340 7.59 4.58 -13.51
N CYS A 341 6.76 3.68 -14.05
CA CYS A 341 7.00 2.97 -15.32
C CYS A 341 7.01 3.93 -16.51
N GLY A 342 6.05 4.86 -16.58
CA GLY A 342 6.03 5.90 -17.61
C GLY A 342 7.30 6.75 -17.60
N ARG A 343 7.76 7.11 -16.40
CA ARG A 343 8.96 7.92 -16.19
C ARG A 343 10.24 7.22 -16.61
N LEU A 344 10.32 5.92 -16.34
CA LEU A 344 11.47 5.07 -16.67
C LEU A 344 11.30 4.32 -18.00
N SER A 345 10.32 4.71 -18.81
CA SER A 345 10.03 4.08 -20.09
C SER A 345 11.22 4.11 -21.02
N GLN A 346 11.47 2.95 -21.64
CA GLN A 346 12.52 2.76 -22.63
C GLN A 346 12.08 3.24 -24.02
N ALA A 347 13.04 3.44 -24.93
CA ALA A 347 12.79 3.96 -26.26
C ALA A 347 11.72 3.17 -27.03
N ASN A 348 11.72 1.83 -26.89
CA ASN A 348 10.77 0.91 -27.51
C ASN A 348 9.32 1.00 -26.98
N GLN A 349 9.06 1.85 -25.99
CA GLN A 349 7.72 2.04 -25.42
C GLN A 349 7.18 3.47 -25.57
N THR A 350 7.99 4.40 -26.04
CA THR A 350 7.61 5.82 -26.15
C THR A 350 6.40 6.06 -27.04
N ASP A 351 6.19 5.21 -28.05
CA ASP A 351 4.99 5.25 -28.89
C ASP A 351 3.73 4.78 -28.16
N LYS A 352 3.84 3.79 -27.27
CA LYS A 352 2.73 3.36 -26.42
C LYS A 352 2.38 4.42 -25.38
N PHE A 353 3.37 5.09 -24.80
CA PHE A 353 3.14 6.24 -23.93
C PHE A 353 2.34 7.30 -24.70
N TYR A 354 2.85 7.75 -25.85
CA TYR A 354 2.14 8.77 -26.62
C TYR A 354 0.74 8.33 -27.06
N ALA A 355 0.55 7.05 -27.41
CA ALA A 355 -0.76 6.50 -27.73
C ALA A 355 -1.74 6.59 -26.55
N GLU A 356 -1.30 6.36 -25.31
CA GLU A 356 -2.13 6.58 -24.11
C GLU A 356 -2.57 8.04 -24.00
N LEU A 357 -1.66 8.99 -24.24
CA LEU A 357 -2.01 10.42 -24.22
C LEU A 357 -3.03 10.78 -25.29
N VAL A 358 -2.83 10.29 -26.51
CA VAL A 358 -3.75 10.54 -27.62
C VAL A 358 -5.13 9.94 -27.31
N ALA A 359 -5.18 8.67 -26.88
CA ALA A 359 -6.44 7.98 -26.58
C ALA A 359 -7.25 8.71 -25.50
N ASN A 360 -6.58 9.23 -24.48
CA ASN A 360 -7.25 9.80 -23.31
C ASN A 360 -7.51 11.32 -23.42
N TYR A 361 -6.69 12.07 -24.19
CA TYR A 361 -6.71 13.54 -24.13
C TYR A 361 -6.78 14.26 -25.49
N SER A 362 -6.64 13.57 -26.64
CA SER A 362 -6.60 14.26 -27.95
C SER A 362 -7.94 14.78 -28.45
N ASN A 363 -9.05 14.28 -27.92
CA ASN A 363 -10.39 14.77 -28.26
C ASN A 363 -10.76 16.09 -27.56
N ASP A 364 -9.89 16.60 -26.68
CA ASP A 364 -10.12 17.87 -25.99
C ASP A 364 -10.04 19.05 -26.96
N PRO A 365 -10.96 20.04 -26.90
CA PRO A 365 -10.92 21.23 -27.77
C PRO A 365 -9.57 21.96 -27.75
N GLN A 366 -8.86 21.96 -26.61
CA GLN A 366 -7.57 22.65 -26.49
C GLN A 366 -6.47 21.96 -27.29
N TRP A 367 -6.51 20.62 -27.36
CA TRP A 367 -5.62 19.87 -28.25
C TRP A 367 -5.96 20.22 -29.70
N ILE A 368 -7.21 20.05 -30.10
CA ILE A 368 -7.63 20.15 -31.51
C ILE A 368 -7.36 21.54 -32.08
N ALA A 369 -7.69 22.61 -31.35
CA ALA A 369 -7.61 23.98 -31.85
C ALA A 369 -6.16 24.43 -32.14
N GLU A 370 -5.19 23.91 -31.40
CA GLU A 370 -3.80 24.34 -31.48
C GLU A 370 -2.86 23.26 -32.03
N ASN A 371 -3.35 22.07 -32.41
CA ASN A 371 -2.50 20.93 -32.77
C ASN A 371 -1.57 21.22 -33.97
N LYS A 372 -0.27 21.32 -33.71
CA LYS A 372 0.79 21.36 -34.74
C LYS A 372 1.64 20.09 -34.81
N GLY A 373 1.21 19.02 -34.12
CA GLY A 373 1.85 17.69 -34.17
C GLY A 373 3.06 17.50 -33.24
N GLY A 374 3.57 18.55 -32.58
CA GLY A 374 4.82 18.46 -31.81
C GLY A 374 4.73 17.75 -30.45
N MET A 375 3.55 17.39 -29.95
CA MET A 375 3.41 16.79 -28.60
C MET A 375 4.17 15.47 -28.43
N ARG A 376 4.22 14.63 -29.49
CA ARG A 376 5.02 13.40 -29.46
C ARG A 376 6.51 13.69 -29.31
N ARG A 377 7.01 14.70 -30.03
CA ARG A 377 8.42 15.10 -29.98
C ARG A 377 8.76 15.67 -28.61
N GLN A 378 7.90 16.53 -28.05
CA GLN A 378 8.05 17.08 -26.70
C GLN A 378 8.14 15.96 -25.66
N LEU A 379 7.20 15.01 -25.67
CA LEU A 379 7.19 13.89 -24.72
C LEU A 379 8.52 13.13 -24.72
N VAL A 380 9.02 12.74 -25.90
CA VAL A 380 10.28 11.99 -25.99
C VAL A 380 11.50 12.83 -25.60
N CYS A 381 11.51 14.12 -25.94
CA CYS A 381 12.55 15.02 -25.48
C CYS A 381 12.58 15.11 -23.94
N VAL A 382 11.41 15.27 -23.31
CA VAL A 382 11.28 15.37 -21.85
C VAL A 382 11.67 14.05 -21.17
N LEU A 383 11.24 12.89 -21.68
CA LEU A 383 11.64 11.58 -21.16
C LEU A 383 13.15 11.32 -21.28
N THR A 384 13.82 11.92 -22.26
CA THR A 384 15.26 11.74 -22.46
C THR A 384 16.07 12.66 -21.54
N ASN A 385 15.67 13.93 -21.40
CA ASN A 385 16.51 14.96 -20.77
C ASN A 385 16.03 15.40 -19.38
N TYR A 386 14.75 15.18 -19.06
CA TYR A 386 14.09 15.75 -17.89
C TYR A 386 13.19 14.76 -17.18
N ARG A 387 13.46 13.45 -17.27
CA ARG A 387 12.59 12.41 -16.72
C ARG A 387 12.35 12.50 -15.21
N THR A 388 13.23 13.16 -14.46
CA THR A 388 13.05 13.30 -13.00
C THR A 388 12.11 14.43 -12.60
N LYS A 389 11.62 15.24 -13.56
CA LYS A 389 10.61 16.27 -13.27
C LYS A 389 9.27 15.62 -12.94
N ASP A 390 8.69 15.96 -11.79
CA ASP A 390 7.40 15.40 -11.36
C ASP A 390 6.32 15.52 -12.42
N VAL A 391 6.30 16.66 -13.11
CA VAL A 391 5.30 17.03 -14.11
C VAL A 391 5.95 17.34 -15.45
N TYR A 392 5.34 16.84 -16.53
CA TYR A 392 5.67 17.22 -17.90
C TYR A 392 4.57 18.11 -18.48
N ASN A 393 5.00 19.20 -19.09
CA ASN A 393 4.13 20.13 -19.80
C ASN A 393 4.25 19.84 -21.29
N LEU A 394 3.14 19.48 -21.92
CA LEU A 394 3.08 19.18 -23.35
C LEU A 394 2.10 20.14 -24.01
N GLU A 395 2.57 20.93 -24.98
CA GLU A 395 1.75 21.95 -25.60
C GLU A 395 1.39 21.61 -27.07
N PRO A 396 0.10 21.64 -27.45
CA PRO A 396 -0.33 21.29 -28.81
C PRO A 396 0.19 22.24 -29.90
N PHE A 397 0.41 23.52 -29.59
CA PHE A 397 0.85 24.55 -30.56
C PHE A 397 2.30 24.46 -31.01
N ARG A 398 3.10 23.59 -30.39
CA ARG A 398 4.53 23.42 -30.71
C ARG A 398 4.65 22.58 -31.99
N PRO A 399 5.49 22.99 -32.96
CA PRO A 399 5.63 22.26 -34.22
C PRO A 399 6.30 20.89 -34.00
N ASP A 400 6.03 19.95 -34.91
CA ASP A 400 6.83 18.73 -35.01
C ASP A 400 8.19 19.05 -35.65
N VAL A 401 9.27 18.66 -34.97
CA VAL A 401 10.66 18.95 -35.34
C VAL A 401 11.54 17.72 -35.10
N SER A 402 12.80 17.77 -35.54
CA SER A 402 13.76 16.70 -35.24
C SER A 402 14.05 16.58 -33.73
N GLN A 403 14.61 15.44 -33.30
CA GLN A 403 15.00 15.28 -31.90
C GLN A 403 16.04 16.32 -31.48
N GLU A 404 17.02 16.56 -32.34
CA GLU A 404 18.11 17.50 -32.11
C GLU A 404 17.57 18.92 -31.95
N GLN A 405 16.62 19.32 -32.79
CA GLN A 405 15.95 20.63 -32.71
C GLN A 405 15.17 20.78 -31.41
N ALA A 406 14.40 19.75 -31.02
CA ALA A 406 13.67 19.78 -29.76
C ALA A 406 14.60 19.88 -28.54
N VAL A 407 15.71 19.12 -28.52
CA VAL A 407 16.70 19.16 -27.45
C VAL A 407 17.37 20.54 -27.37
N ALA A 408 17.77 21.11 -28.51
CA ALA A 408 18.37 22.44 -28.59
C ALA A 408 17.42 23.54 -28.06
N ALA A 409 16.10 23.34 -28.20
CA ALA A 409 15.07 24.24 -27.68
C ALA A 409 14.60 23.88 -26.26
N GLY A 410 15.33 23.06 -25.51
CA GLY A 410 14.94 22.69 -24.15
C GLY A 410 13.64 21.89 -24.06
N CYS A 411 13.32 21.14 -25.12
CA CYS A 411 12.07 20.42 -25.37
C CYS A 411 10.85 21.26 -25.73
N ASN A 412 10.99 22.58 -25.92
CA ASN A 412 9.91 23.50 -26.27
C ASN A 412 10.21 24.21 -27.61
N PRO A 413 10.22 23.49 -28.75
CA PRO A 413 10.53 24.09 -30.05
C PRO A 413 9.50 25.15 -30.45
N PHE A 414 9.92 26.15 -31.21
CA PHE A 414 9.03 27.21 -31.69
C PHE A 414 9.12 27.39 -33.21
#